data_AF-A0A938TP64-F1
#
_entry.id   AF-A0A938TP64-F1
#
_cell.length_a   1.000
_cell.length_b   1.000
_cell.length_c   1.000
_cell.angle_alpha   90.00
_cell.angle_beta   90.00
_cell.angle_gamma   90.00
#
_symmetry.space_group_name_H-M   'P 1'
#
loop_
_entity.id
_entity.type
_entity.pdbx_description
1 polymer ?
#
loop_
_entity_poly.entity_id
_entity_poly.type
_entity_poly.pdbx_seq_one_letter_code
_entity_poly.pdbx_strand_id
1 'polypeptide(L)' 'MSDQKVVAEIRPVQKFYPAEEYHQNYYLINPKRYKFYRYTCGRDKRLAEIWGESD' A
#
# COMPACT_ATOMS: atom_id res chain seq x y z
N MET A 1 -1.57 -1.86 24.34
CA MET A 1 -1.99 -1.28 23.04
C MET A 1 -1.79 0.21 23.15
N SER A 2 -0.94 0.80 22.29
CA SER A 2 -0.63 2.23 22.33
C SER A 2 -1.85 3.07 21.98
N ASP A 3 -2.10 4.11 22.76
CA ASP A 3 -3.19 5.09 22.59
C ASP A 3 -2.87 6.07 21.45
N GLN A 4 -2.56 5.53 20.26
CA GLN A 4 -2.21 6.33 19.09
C GLN A 4 -3.48 6.93 18.48
N LYS A 5 -3.50 8.25 18.40
CA LYS A 5 -4.57 9.00 17.75
C LYS A 5 -4.68 8.60 16.27
N VAL A 6 -5.86 8.17 15.85
CA VAL A 6 -6.19 7.99 14.43
C VAL A 6 -6.27 9.36 13.76
N VAL A 7 -5.47 9.58 12.72
CA VAL A 7 -5.38 10.86 11.98
C VAL A 7 -6.10 10.86 10.63
N ALA A 8 -6.69 9.72 10.23
CA ALA A 8 -7.42 9.61 8.98
C ALA A 8 -8.70 10.46 9.03
N GLU A 9 -8.87 11.31 8.02
CA GLU A 9 -10.03 12.21 7.93
C GLU A 9 -11.23 11.50 7.28
N ILE A 10 -12.43 11.85 7.72
CA ILE A 10 -13.69 11.43 7.10
C ILE A 10 -14.23 12.65 6.33
N ARG A 11 -14.38 12.53 5.01
CA ARG A 11 -14.79 13.62 4.12
C ARG A 11 -15.92 13.17 3.18
N PRO A 12 -16.81 14.08 2.75
CA PRO A 12 -17.76 13.79 1.67
C PRO A 12 -17.04 13.40 0.38
N VAL A 13 -17.67 12.54 -0.42
CA VAL A 13 -17.15 12.17 -1.74
C VAL A 13 -17.09 13.40 -2.64
N GLN A 14 -16.02 13.51 -3.43
CA GLN A 14 -15.82 14.58 -4.41
C GLN A 14 -15.63 13.96 -5.79
N LYS A 15 -15.62 14.81 -6.82
CA LYS A 15 -15.33 14.36 -8.18
C LYS A 15 -13.95 13.68 -8.23
N PHE A 16 -13.94 12.44 -8.69
CA PHE A 16 -12.73 11.67 -8.90
C PHE A 16 -12.19 11.89 -10.31
N TYR A 17 -10.90 12.17 -10.42
CA TYR A 17 -10.17 12.24 -11.69
C TYR A 17 -9.23 11.05 -11.76
N PRO A 18 -9.42 10.13 -12.72
CA PRO A 18 -8.52 8.99 -12.88
C PRO A 18 -7.07 9.47 -13.12
N ALA A 19 -6.12 8.77 -12.51
CA ALA A 19 -4.71 8.95 -12.83
C ALA A 19 -4.42 8.48 -14.27
N GLU A 20 -3.31 8.96 -14.83
CA GLU A 20 -2.84 8.63 -16.17
C GLU A 20 -2.66 7.11 -16.37
N GLU A 21 -2.78 6.64 -17.61
CA GLU A 21 -2.79 5.21 -17.95
C GLU A 21 -1.55 4.46 -17.45
N TYR A 22 -0.36 5.08 -17.48
CA TYR A 22 0.87 4.43 -17.03
C TYR A 22 0.92 4.23 -15.50
N HIS A 23 0.08 4.94 -14.73
CA HIS A 23 -0.09 4.70 -13.30
C HIS A 23 -1.08 3.56 -13.04
N GLN A 24 -2.03 3.34 -13.94
CA GLN A 24 -2.99 2.24 -13.83
C GLN A 24 -2.24 0.91 -13.94
N ASN A 25 -2.63 -0.06 -13.10
CA ASN A 25 -2.07 -1.42 -13.14
C ASN A 25 -0.52 -1.49 -13.09
N TYR A 26 0.14 -0.50 -12.49
CA TYR A 26 1.61 -0.37 -12.51
C TYR A 26 2.33 -1.65 -12.07
N TYR A 27 1.80 -2.36 -11.07
CA TYR A 27 2.38 -3.61 -10.56
C TYR A 27 2.35 -4.75 -11.59
N LEU A 28 1.36 -4.75 -12.51
CA LEU A 28 1.25 -5.72 -13.60
C LEU A 28 2.15 -5.33 -14.78
N ILE A 29 2.20 -4.04 -15.11
CA ILE A 29 2.97 -3.53 -16.25
C ILE A 29 4.47 -3.53 -15.96
N ASN A 30 4.88 -3.25 -14.72
CA ASN A 30 6.28 -3.14 -14.30
C ASN A 30 6.62 -4.14 -13.16
N PRO A 31 6.42 -5.45 -13.35
CA PRO A 31 6.44 -6.42 -12.25
C PRO A 31 7.83 -6.54 -11.59
N LYS A 32 8.92 -6.41 -12.35
CA LYS A 32 10.29 -6.45 -11.80
C LYS A 32 10.57 -5.27 -10.88
N ARG A 33 10.23 -4.04 -11.33
CA ARG A 33 10.44 -2.82 -10.54
C ARG A 33 9.56 -2.81 -9.31
N TYR A 34 8.29 -3.18 -9.46
CA TYR A 34 7.36 -3.28 -8.35
C TYR A 34 7.79 -4.33 -7.32
N LYS A 35 8.22 -5.53 -7.76
CA LYS A 35 8.71 -6.58 -6.86
C LYS A 35 9.95 -6.14 -6.08
N PHE A 36 10.90 -5.48 -6.74
CA PHE A 36 12.08 -4.93 -6.07
C PHE A 36 11.71 -3.91 -4.99
N TYR A 37 10.84 -2.95 -5.32
CA TYR A 37 10.35 -1.97 -4.35
C TYR A 37 9.62 -2.64 -3.18
N ARG A 38 8.69 -3.57 -3.45
CA ARG A 38 7.92 -4.25 -2.41
C ARG A 38 8.80 -5.04 -1.44
N TYR A 39 9.79 -5.77 -1.97
CA TYR A 39 10.74 -6.52 -1.15
C TYR A 39 11.58 -5.60 -0.26
N THR A 40 12.06 -4.49 -0.81
CA THR A 40 12.98 -3.58 -0.10
C THR A 40 12.27 -2.61 0.84
N CYS A 41 10.98 -2.33 0.66
CA CYS A 41 10.25 -1.39 1.53
C CYS A 41 9.97 -1.93 2.94
N GLY A 42 10.28 -3.21 3.21
CA GLY A 42 10.15 -3.82 4.53
C GLY A 42 8.72 -4.14 4.96
N ARG A 43 7.72 -3.88 4.08
CA ARG A 43 6.31 -4.08 4.41
C ARG A 43 5.98 -5.53 4.72
N ASP A 44 6.50 -6.49 3.95
CA ASP A 44 6.26 -7.91 4.18
C ASP A 44 6.78 -8.36 5.54
N LYS A 45 8.01 -7.96 5.88
CA LYS A 45 8.61 -8.24 7.18
C LYS A 45 7.76 -7.67 8.33
N ARG A 46 7.34 -6.41 8.22
CA ARG A 46 6.51 -5.77 9.25
C ARG A 46 5.16 -6.43 9.42
N LEU A 47 4.54 -6.91 8.34
CA LEU A 47 3.27 -7.63 8.42
C LEU A 47 3.45 -8.97 9.15
N ALA A 48 4.53 -9.71 8.86
CA ALA A 48 4.83 -10.95 9.58
C ALA A 48 5.07 -10.73 11.09
N GLU A 49 5.73 -9.62 11.47
CA GLU A 49 5.91 -9.26 12.89
C GLU A 49 4.60 -8.98 13.63
N ILE A 50 3.61 -8.39 12.95
CA ILE A 50 2.33 -8.00 13.56
C ILE A 50 1.36 -9.17 13.59
N TRP A 51 1.29 -9.93 12.50
CA TRP A 51 0.22 -10.90 12.26
C TRP A 51 0.69 -12.36 12.31
N GLY A 52 2.00 -12.62 12.30
CA GLY A 52 2.58 -13.95 12.09
C GLY A 52 2.80 -14.26 10.61
N GLU A 53 3.39 -15.43 10.33
CA GLU A 53 3.42 -15.95 8.97
C GLU A 53 2.00 -16.33 8.53
N SER A 54 1.64 -16.01 7.29
CA SER A 54 0.39 -16.44 6.70
C SER A 54 0.46 -17.94 6.38
N ASP A 55 -0.46 -18.74 6.93
CA ASP A 55 -0.67 -20.16 6.60
C ASP A 55 -0.97 -20.39 5.10
#